data_AF-A0A520W0C7-F1
#
_entry.id   AF-A0A520W0C7-F1
#
_cell.length_a   1.000
_cell.length_b   1.000
_cell.length_c   1.000
_cell.angle_alpha   90.00
_cell.angle_beta   90.00
_cell.angle_gamma   90.00
#
_symmetry.space_group_name_H-M   'P 1'
#
loop_
_entity.id
_entity.type
_entity.pdbx_description
1 polymer ?
#
loop_
_entity_poly.entity_id
_entity_poly.type
_entity_poly.pdbx_seq_one_letter_code
_entity_poly.pdbx_strand_id
1 'polypeptide(L)'
;MKNRYLTILLLVLLFTLPSLFPDNESRYEQWSKSLLCPVCQGETIYDSPSEYADDMGAILLEQINEGLTDDQIYTFWVSRYGERIITNPINRNLEILFIPLTLVFGFVLLFVRKLYVKK
;
A
#
# COMPACT_ATOMS: atom_id res chain seq x y z
N MET A 1 2.20 39.16 -5.96
CA MET A 1 2.66 37.89 -6.58
C MET A 1 3.19 36.88 -5.55
N LYS A 2 3.98 37.28 -4.53
CA LYS A 2 4.52 36.42 -3.46
C LYS A 2 3.46 35.60 -2.67
N ASN A 3 2.30 36.19 -2.33
CA ASN A 3 1.22 35.50 -1.60
C ASN A 3 0.56 34.36 -2.37
N ARG A 4 0.43 34.45 -3.71
CA ARG A 4 -0.20 33.39 -4.52
C ARG A 4 0.66 32.12 -4.58
N TYR A 5 1.97 32.27 -4.42
CA TYR A 5 2.91 31.14 -4.39
C TYR A 5 3.02 30.52 -3.00
N LEU A 6 2.90 31.32 -1.94
CA LEU A 6 2.83 30.83 -0.56
C LEU A 6 1.59 29.95 -0.37
N THR A 7 0.45 30.35 -0.93
CA THR A 7 -0.78 29.54 -0.89
C THR A 7 -0.65 28.24 -1.69
N ILE A 8 0.05 28.23 -2.83
CA ILE A 8 0.30 27.00 -3.60
C ILE A 8 1.21 26.04 -2.83
N LEU A 9 2.29 26.55 -2.21
CA LEU A 9 3.20 25.74 -1.39
C LEU A 9 2.48 25.14 -0.17
N LEU A 10 1.65 25.94 0.50
CA LEU A 10 0.85 25.50 1.65
C LEU A 10 -0.15 24.41 1.25
N LEU A 11 -0.79 24.55 0.08
CA LEU A 11 -1.80 23.60 -0.41
C LEU A 11 -1.17 22.28 -0.86
N VAL A 12 0.02 22.33 -1.48
CA VAL A 12 0.82 21.13 -1.78
C VAL A 12 1.26 20.44 -0.49
N LEU A 13 1.74 21.19 0.51
CA LEU A 13 2.15 20.64 1.81
C LEU A 13 0.98 19.94 2.53
N LEU A 14 -0.20 20.60 2.57
CA LEU A 14 -1.44 20.04 3.11
C LEU A 14 -1.91 18.78 2.39
N PHE A 15 -1.68 18.70 1.08
CA PHE A 15 -2.06 17.54 0.28
C PHE A 15 -1.11 16.35 0.45
N THR A 16 0.17 16.59 0.76
CA THR A 16 1.18 15.54 1.00
C THR A 16 1.26 15.05 2.45
N LEU A 17 0.70 15.78 3.40
CA LEU A 17 0.68 15.43 4.82
C LEU A 17 -0.04 14.09 5.13
N PRO A 18 -1.21 13.77 4.55
CA PRO A 18 -1.93 12.53 4.87
C PRO A 18 -1.16 11.27 4.49
N SER A 19 -0.38 11.30 3.39
CA SER A 19 0.41 10.16 2.93
C SER A 19 1.64 9.85 3.79
N LEU A 20 1.96 10.68 4.78
CA LEU A 20 3.10 10.50 5.69
C LEU A 20 2.74 9.76 6.98
N PHE A 21 1.46 9.56 7.27
CA PHE A 21 1.00 8.79 8.42
C PHE A 21 0.67 7.37 7.92
N PRO A 22 1.58 6.39 8.05
CA PRO A 22 1.23 5.01 7.75
C PRO A 22 0.13 4.56 8.70
N ASP A 23 -0.93 3.96 8.16
CA ASP A 23 -1.91 3.25 8.98
C ASP A 23 -1.17 2.11 9.70
N ASN A 24 -1.25 2.08 11.03
CA ASN A 24 -0.65 1.04 11.86
C ASN A 24 -1.48 -0.26 11.80
N GLU A 25 -1.77 -0.77 10.60
CA GLU A 25 -2.41 -2.07 10.44
C GLU A 25 -1.43 -3.17 10.84
N SER A 26 -1.92 -4.17 11.59
CA SER A 26 -1.11 -5.33 11.92
C SER A 26 -0.74 -6.12 10.66
N ARG A 27 0.40 -6.80 10.68
CA ARG A 27 0.84 -7.65 9.55
C ARG A 27 -0.21 -8.71 9.19
N TYR A 28 -0.88 -9.27 10.19
CA TYR A 28 -1.99 -10.21 10.00
C TYR A 28 -3.17 -9.56 9.28
N GLU A 29 -3.55 -8.35 9.70
CA GLU A 29 -4.67 -7.60 9.10
C GLU A 29 -4.41 -7.26 7.62
N GLN A 30 -3.19 -6.82 7.30
CA GLN A 30 -2.79 -6.55 5.91
C GLN A 30 -2.89 -7.80 5.02
N TRP A 31 -2.41 -8.95 5.52
CA TRP A 31 -2.46 -10.21 4.79
C TRP A 31 -3.87 -10.76 4.66
N SER A 32 -4.65 -10.74 5.73
CA SER A 32 -6.03 -11.26 5.73
C SER A 32 -6.96 -10.46 4.81
N LYS A 33 -6.78 -9.14 4.70
CA LYS A 33 -7.49 -8.30 3.71
C LYS A 33 -7.02 -8.53 2.27
N SER A 34 -5.83 -9.11 2.09
CA SER A 34 -5.24 -9.34 0.76
C SER A 34 -5.49 -10.75 0.23
N LEU A 35 -5.83 -11.71 1.10
CA LEU A 35 -6.08 -13.11 0.75
C LEU A 35 -7.57 -13.36 0.51
N LEU A 36 -7.89 -13.92 -0.66
CA LEU A 36 -9.25 -14.35 -0.99
C LEU A 36 -9.57 -15.70 -0.36
N CYS A 37 -10.82 -15.88 0.05
CA CYS A 37 -11.33 -17.19 0.42
C CYS A 37 -11.78 -17.93 -0.86
N PRO A 38 -11.14 -19.06 -1.25
CA PRO A 38 -11.40 -19.76 -2.51
C PRO A 38 -12.79 -20.42 -2.58
N VAL A 39 -13.43 -20.64 -1.43
CA VAL A 39 -14.76 -21.28 -1.33
C VAL A 39 -15.87 -20.28 -1.04
N CYS A 40 -15.53 -19.01 -0.77
CA CYS A 40 -16.47 -17.96 -0.45
C CYS A 40 -16.90 -17.19 -1.72
N GLN A 41 -17.86 -16.27 -1.59
CA GLN A 41 -18.44 -15.51 -2.72
C GLN A 41 -17.53 -14.37 -3.22
N GLY A 42 -16.24 -14.64 -3.40
CA GLY A 42 -15.24 -13.64 -3.82
C GLY A 42 -14.83 -12.67 -2.71
N GLU A 43 -14.99 -13.09 -1.46
CA GLU A 43 -14.63 -12.32 -0.25
C GLU A 43 -13.19 -12.61 0.18
N THR A 44 -12.61 -11.70 0.96
CA THR A 44 -11.33 -11.93 1.63
C THR A 44 -11.50 -12.81 2.85
N ILE A 45 -10.42 -13.42 3.35
CA ILE A 45 -10.47 -14.17 4.61
C ILE A 45 -10.71 -13.25 5.82
N TYR A 46 -10.51 -11.94 5.69
CA TYR A 46 -10.84 -10.95 6.70
C TYR A 46 -12.35 -10.63 6.73
N ASP A 47 -12.98 -10.52 5.55
CA ASP A 47 -14.38 -10.09 5.44
C ASP A 47 -15.38 -11.24 5.55
N SER A 48 -14.97 -12.46 5.19
CA SER A 48 -15.90 -13.59 5.11
C SER A 48 -16.17 -14.20 6.50
N PRO A 49 -17.44 -14.37 6.90
CA PRO A 49 -17.81 -14.93 8.21
C PRO A 49 -17.81 -16.48 8.22
N SER A 50 -17.13 -17.12 7.27
CA SER A 50 -17.14 -18.58 7.14
C SER A 50 -16.09 -19.23 8.05
N GLU A 51 -16.40 -20.40 8.60
CA GLU A 51 -15.44 -21.21 9.39
C GLU A 51 -14.17 -21.52 8.58
N TYR A 52 -14.29 -21.65 7.26
CA TYR A 52 -13.14 -21.86 6.38
C TYR A 52 -12.19 -20.64 6.33
N ALA A 53 -12.73 -19.42 6.38
CA ALA A 53 -11.93 -18.20 6.45
C ALA A 53 -11.20 -18.09 7.79
N ASP A 54 -11.86 -18.46 8.89
CA ASP A 54 -11.25 -18.52 10.22
C ASP A 54 -10.08 -19.51 10.28
N ASP A 55 -10.25 -20.71 9.71
CA ASP A 55 -9.20 -21.73 9.60
C ASP A 55 -7.99 -21.23 8.80
N MET A 56 -8.23 -20.56 7.66
CA MET A 56 -7.17 -19.94 6.87
C MET A 56 -6.47 -18.83 7.65
N GLY A 57 -7.22 -18.04 8.41
CA GLY A 57 -6.68 -17.00 9.30
C GLY A 57 -5.77 -17.60 10.37
N ALA A 58 -6.13 -18.73 10.96
CA ALA A 58 -5.28 -19.43 11.92
C ALA A 58 -3.94 -19.87 11.30
N ILE A 59 -3.96 -20.42 10.09
CA ILE A 59 -2.74 -20.82 9.36
C ILE A 59 -1.86 -19.59 9.07
N LEU A 60 -2.45 -18.49 8.61
CA LEU A 60 -1.72 -17.25 8.36
C LEU A 60 -1.08 -16.71 9.65
N LEU A 61 -1.81 -16.75 10.76
CA LEU A 61 -1.32 -16.28 12.06
C LEU A 61 -0.14 -17.14 12.55
N GLU A 62 -0.21 -18.45 12.37
CA GLU A 62 0.89 -19.38 12.66
C GLU A 62 2.14 -19.02 11.85
N GLN A 63 2.01 -18.82 10.53
CA GLN A 63 3.13 -18.42 9.67
C GLN A 63 3.79 -17.11 10.10
N ILE A 64 2.98 -16.14 10.52
CA ILE A 64 3.49 -14.86 11.03
C ILE A 64 4.24 -15.06 12.34
N ASN A 65 3.69 -15.88 13.25
CA ASN A 65 4.30 -16.17 14.55
C ASN A 65 5.60 -16.99 14.42
N GLU A 66 5.70 -17.84 13.40
CA GLU A 66 6.92 -18.56 13.03
C GLU A 66 7.99 -17.65 12.41
N GLY A 67 7.67 -16.38 12.15
CA GLY A 67 8.62 -15.40 11.62
C GLY A 67 8.88 -15.55 10.12
N LEU A 68 7.99 -16.21 9.37
CA LEU A 68 8.10 -16.27 7.91
C LEU A 68 8.06 -14.86 7.33
N THR A 69 8.81 -14.63 6.26
CA THR A 69 8.81 -13.40 5.47
C THR A 69 7.59 -13.33 4.56
N ASP A 70 7.22 -12.13 4.10
CA ASP A 70 6.07 -11.96 3.22
C ASP A 70 6.21 -12.71 1.88
N ASP A 71 7.43 -12.83 1.35
CA ASP A 71 7.67 -13.60 0.12
C ASP A 71 7.48 -15.11 0.32
N GLN A 72 7.81 -15.62 1.52
CA GLN A 72 7.57 -17.01 1.87
C GLN A 72 6.06 -17.29 2.03
N ILE A 73 5.35 -16.41 2.73
CA ILE A 73 3.89 -16.48 2.86
C ILE A 73 3.23 -16.41 1.48
N TYR A 74 3.62 -15.44 0.64
CA TYR A 74 3.16 -15.31 -0.74
C TYR A 74 3.33 -16.62 -1.52
N THR A 75 4.56 -17.16 -1.50
CA THR A 75 4.89 -18.38 -2.25
C THR A 75 4.09 -19.57 -1.75
N PHE A 76 3.88 -19.69 -0.44
CA PHE A 76 3.06 -20.74 0.15
C PHE A 76 1.62 -20.70 -0.39
N TRP A 77 0.95 -19.53 -0.31
CA TRP A 77 -0.44 -19.41 -0.75
C TRP A 77 -0.60 -19.57 -2.26
N VAL A 78 0.28 -18.96 -3.05
CA VAL A 78 0.23 -19.06 -4.53
C VAL A 78 0.52 -20.48 -5.01
N SER A 79 1.48 -21.18 -4.41
CA SER A 79 1.80 -22.55 -4.82
C SER A 79 0.64 -23.53 -4.62
N ARG A 80 -0.25 -23.26 -3.66
CA ARG A 80 -1.37 -24.13 -3.31
C ARG A 80 -2.70 -23.72 -3.95
N TYR A 81 -2.97 -22.42 -4.05
CA TYR A 81 -4.27 -21.88 -4.50
C TYR A 81 -4.19 -21.08 -5.81
N GLY A 82 -2.98 -20.87 -6.35
CA GLY A 82 -2.73 -20.11 -7.57
C GLY A 82 -2.54 -18.60 -7.34
N GLU A 83 -2.12 -17.89 -8.37
CA GLU A 83 -1.78 -16.45 -8.25
C GLU A 83 -2.97 -15.56 -7.87
N ARG A 84 -4.20 -15.98 -8.23
CA ARG A 84 -5.42 -15.21 -7.95
C ARG A 84 -5.82 -15.19 -6.48
N ILE A 85 -5.17 -15.98 -5.62
CA ILE A 85 -5.51 -16.01 -4.19
C ILE A 85 -5.14 -14.71 -3.47
N ILE A 86 -4.20 -13.94 -4.03
CA ILE A 86 -3.73 -12.67 -3.46
C ILE A 86 -4.21 -11.53 -4.35
N THR A 87 -5.07 -10.67 -3.81
CA THR A 87 -5.66 -9.54 -4.55
C THR A 87 -4.69 -8.36 -4.62
N ASN A 88 -3.92 -8.12 -3.55
CA ASN A 88 -2.99 -6.99 -3.49
C ASN A 88 -1.65 -7.43 -2.86
N PRO A 89 -0.56 -7.56 -3.64
CA PRO A 89 0.74 -7.92 -3.09
C PRO A 89 1.32 -6.75 -2.29
N ILE A 90 1.42 -6.93 -0.97
CA ILE A 90 1.82 -5.90 0.03
C ILE A 90 3.14 -5.20 -0.35
N ASN A 91 4.05 -5.89 -1.07
CA ASN A 91 5.43 -5.43 -1.26
C ASN A 91 5.82 -5.09 -2.71
N ARG A 92 4.92 -5.28 -3.70
CA ARG A 92 5.32 -5.16 -5.13
C ARG A 92 4.99 -3.81 -5.78
N ASN A 93 4.32 -2.90 -5.06
CA ASN A 93 3.86 -1.64 -5.63
C ASN A 93 4.75 -0.42 -5.30
N LEU A 94 5.97 -0.63 -4.77
CA LEU A 94 6.91 0.46 -4.49
C LEU A 94 7.25 1.29 -5.74
N GLU A 95 7.18 0.68 -6.93
CA GLU A 95 7.39 1.39 -8.20
C GLU A 95 6.35 2.49 -8.47
N ILE A 96 5.12 2.33 -7.97
CA ILE A 96 4.04 3.30 -8.15
C ILE A 96 4.34 4.60 -7.37
N LEU A 97 5.15 4.53 -6.32
CA LEU A 97 5.53 5.68 -5.51
C LEU A 97 6.49 6.65 -6.23
N PHE A 98 7.19 6.21 -7.27
CA PHE A 98 8.09 7.08 -8.04
C PHE A 98 7.34 8.06 -8.96
N ILE A 99 6.12 7.73 -9.38
CA ILE A 99 5.28 8.57 -10.25
C ILE A 99 4.95 9.92 -9.58
N PRO A 100 4.37 9.97 -8.35
CA PRO A 100 4.12 11.25 -7.69
C PRO A 100 5.43 11.97 -7.32
N LEU A 101 6.50 11.24 -6.96
CA LEU A 101 7.77 11.85 -6.56
C LEU A 101 8.44 12.62 -7.70
N THR A 102 8.45 12.05 -8.92
CA THR A 102 9.03 12.71 -10.11
C THR A 102 8.22 13.94 -10.54
N LEU A 103 6.90 13.90 -10.41
CA LEU A 103 6.02 15.02 -10.76
C LEU A 103 6.22 16.20 -9.80
N VAL A 104 6.32 15.93 -8.50
CA VAL A 104 6.64 16.95 -7.48
C VAL A 104 8.03 17.53 -7.73
N PHE A 105 9.04 16.69 -8.00
CA PHE A 105 10.40 17.15 -8.26
C PHE A 105 10.49 18.02 -9.52
N GLY A 106 9.79 17.64 -10.59
CA GLY A 106 9.68 18.41 -11.83
C GLY A 106 9.02 19.77 -11.62
N PHE A 107 7.95 19.82 -10.82
CA PHE A 107 7.25 21.06 -10.47
C PHE A 107 8.16 22.01 -9.67
N VAL A 108 8.90 21.50 -8.70
CA VAL A 108 9.87 22.27 -7.89
C VAL A 108 11.01 22.81 -8.75
N LEU A 109 11.55 22.02 -9.68
CA LEU A 109 12.62 22.45 -10.59
C LEU A 109 12.18 23.60 -11.51
N LEU A 110 10.99 23.49 -12.11
CA LEU A 110 10.39 24.55 -12.92
C LEU A 110 10.11 25.80 -12.09
N PHE A 111 9.66 25.61 -10.84
CA PHE A 111 9.39 26.68 -9.89
C PHE A 111 10.67 27.47 -9.53
N VAL A 112 11.78 26.78 -9.24
CA VAL A 112 13.08 27.42 -8.95
C VAL A 112 13.63 28.15 -10.18
N ARG A 113 13.58 27.55 -11.38
CA ARG A 113 14.02 28.21 -12.62
C ARG A 113 13.26 29.51 -12.89
N LYS A 114 11.94 29.52 -12.69
CA LYS A 114 11.11 30.71 -12.90
C LYS A 114 11.39 31.83 -11.89
N LEU A 115 11.83 31.49 -10.68
CA LEU A 115 12.26 32.47 -9.67
C LEU A 115 13.66 33.03 -9.96
N TYR A 116 14.56 32.23 -10.54
CA TYR A 116 15.92 32.67 -10.88
C TYR A 116 15.97 33.58 -12.13
N VAL A 117 15.10 33.34 -13.12
CA VAL A 117 15.06 34.11 -14.39
C VAL A 117 14.35 35.46 -14.26
N LYS A 118 13.61 35.70 -13.16
CA LYS A 118 12.86 36.95 -12.93
C LYS A 118 13.61 37.95 -12.03
N LYS A 119 14.86 37.66 -11.67
CA LYS A 119 15.78 38.60 -11.03
C LYS A 119 16.71 39.18 -12.10
#